data_AF-A0A3A9GQH6-F1
#
_entry.id   AF-A0A3A9GQH6-F1
#
_cell.length_a   1.000
_cell.length_b   1.000
_cell.length_c   1.000
_cell.angle_alpha   90.00
_cell.angle_beta   90.00
_cell.angle_gamma   90.00
#
_symmetry.space_group_name_H-M   'P 1'
#
loop_
_entity.id
_entity.type
_entity.pdbx_description
1 polymer ?
#
loop_
_entity_poly.entity_id
_entity_poly.type
_entity_poly.pdbx_seq_one_letter_code
_entity_poly.pdbx_strand_id
1 'polypeptide(L)'
;MNRETMIKKIIGETAEKLGFYYKGCERNGSVTDYTFKSRKESDYEIDQSIWIIIFDHYMEGWDIRLTLDSKKRVEGCNLIKSKFKEGFSGDCWYFKDEEELKEILYLFQNFLEENGQKIFHDNKLPEDEVRETNERHWRLYQEHETLNETYRKLYGMEDTKFTAKLIRRISDLLMEKKDANYGDVKELLLGMAAIYGDQLIRRRGGEWMWKDDSKSCIVKGMEMYSYCIMPLYTVEGYWKRKKDDYLYLLDDFRNYPTETVI
;
A
#
# COMPACT_ATOMS: atom_id res chain seq x y z
N MET A 1 -30.19 -9.48 13.81
CA MET A 1 -30.22 -8.85 12.45
C MET A 1 -28.87 -9.12 11.81
N ASN A 2 -28.76 -9.47 10.52
CA ASN A 2 -27.43 -9.74 9.94
C ASN A 2 -26.52 -8.50 10.12
N ARG A 3 -25.29 -8.68 10.66
CA ARG A 3 -24.30 -7.62 10.92
C ARG A 3 -24.07 -6.74 9.70
N GLU A 4 -24.04 -7.36 8.51
CA GLU A 4 -23.93 -6.61 7.25
C GLU A 4 -25.07 -5.61 7.07
N THR A 5 -26.30 -6.03 7.34
CA THR A 5 -27.49 -5.19 7.25
C THR A 5 -27.43 -4.04 8.25
N MET A 6 -26.94 -4.29 9.47
CA MET A 6 -26.73 -3.23 10.48
C MET A 6 -25.71 -2.20 10.03
N ILE A 7 -24.54 -2.65 9.58
CA ILE A 7 -23.45 -1.78 9.15
C ILE A 7 -23.88 -0.94 7.95
N LYS A 8 -24.51 -1.57 6.94
CA LYS A 8 -25.08 -0.85 5.80
C LYS A 8 -26.09 0.21 6.23
N LYS A 9 -26.98 -0.11 7.16
CA LYS A 9 -28.02 0.81 7.60
C LYS A 9 -27.46 1.98 8.40
N ILE A 10 -26.57 1.72 9.36
CA ILE A 10 -26.09 2.73 10.31
C ILE A 10 -24.96 3.56 9.70
N ILE A 11 -23.98 2.90 9.06
CA ILE A 11 -22.81 3.58 8.49
C ILE A 11 -23.09 4.05 7.06
N GLY A 12 -23.90 3.32 6.30
CA GLY A 12 -24.06 3.56 4.86
C GLY A 12 -24.60 4.94 4.52
N GLU A 13 -25.61 5.45 5.21
CA GLU A 13 -26.15 6.80 4.95
C GLU A 13 -25.08 7.88 5.15
N THR A 14 -24.25 7.73 6.18
CA THR A 14 -23.15 8.67 6.47
C THR A 14 -22.04 8.54 5.44
N ALA A 15 -21.65 7.31 5.09
CA ALA A 15 -20.67 7.03 4.06
C ALA A 15 -21.10 7.62 2.70
N GLU A 16 -22.37 7.48 2.33
CA GLU A 16 -22.92 8.05 1.09
C GLU A 16 -22.85 9.58 1.05
N LYS A 17 -23.18 10.26 2.15
CA LYS A 17 -23.02 11.72 2.27
C LYS A 17 -21.57 12.17 2.11
N LEU A 18 -20.62 11.33 2.53
CA LEU A 18 -19.18 11.56 2.35
C LEU A 18 -18.66 11.18 0.96
N GLY A 19 -19.53 10.72 0.03
CA GLY A 19 -19.15 10.34 -1.32
C GLY A 19 -18.68 8.89 -1.47
N PHE A 20 -18.96 8.03 -0.50
CA PHE A 20 -18.60 6.60 -0.52
C PHE A 20 -19.79 5.73 -0.92
N TYR A 21 -19.51 4.53 -1.42
CA TYR A 21 -20.50 3.49 -1.65
C TYR A 21 -20.07 2.18 -1.02
N TYR A 22 -21.03 1.38 -0.59
CA TYR A 22 -20.72 0.06 -0.05
C TYR A 22 -20.18 -0.85 -1.15
N LYS A 23 -18.92 -1.30 -1.00
CA LYS A 23 -18.24 -2.14 -1.99
C LYS A 23 -18.55 -3.62 -1.78
N GLY A 24 -18.63 -4.06 -0.53
CA GLY A 24 -18.82 -5.47 -0.21
C GLY A 24 -18.38 -5.85 1.20
N CYS A 25 -18.59 -7.12 1.50
CA CYS A 25 -18.11 -7.81 2.70
C CYS A 25 -17.20 -8.95 2.26
N GLU A 26 -16.03 -9.07 2.89
CA GLU A 26 -15.09 -10.18 2.68
C GLU A 26 -14.81 -10.86 4.01
N ARG A 27 -14.83 -12.20 4.03
CA ARG A 27 -14.47 -12.99 5.22
C ARG A 27 -13.20 -13.77 4.95
N ASN A 28 -12.18 -13.56 5.78
CA ASN A 28 -10.93 -14.29 5.74
C ASN A 28 -10.66 -14.90 7.14
N GLY A 29 -10.97 -16.19 7.28
CA GLY A 29 -10.86 -16.89 8.56
C GLY A 29 -11.78 -16.28 9.63
N SER A 30 -11.17 -15.80 10.72
CA SER A 30 -11.82 -15.16 11.87
C SER A 30 -12.05 -13.65 11.68
N VAL A 31 -11.73 -13.10 10.51
CA VAL A 31 -11.87 -11.66 10.23
C VAL A 31 -12.94 -11.45 9.17
N THR A 32 -13.80 -10.45 9.39
CA THR A 32 -14.79 -10.01 8.41
C THR A 32 -14.66 -8.50 8.19
N ASP A 33 -14.41 -8.12 6.94
CA ASP A 33 -14.19 -6.74 6.51
C ASP A 33 -15.42 -6.23 5.75
N TYR A 34 -16.00 -5.13 6.22
CA TYR A 34 -17.06 -4.40 5.53
C TYR A 34 -16.49 -3.12 4.97
N THR A 35 -16.45 -3.01 3.64
CA THR A 35 -15.73 -1.94 2.96
C THR A 35 -16.67 -0.99 2.24
N PHE A 36 -16.48 0.31 2.47
CA PHE A 36 -17.03 1.38 1.65
C PHE A 36 -15.89 2.06 0.89
N LYS A 37 -16.07 2.30 -0.42
CA LYS A 37 -15.05 2.93 -1.27
C LYS A 37 -15.53 4.30 -1.76
N SER A 38 -14.61 5.24 -1.89
CA SER A 38 -14.91 6.54 -2.51
C SER A 38 -15.33 6.36 -3.96
N ARG A 39 -16.22 7.22 -4.44
CA ARG A 39 -16.50 7.37 -5.87
C ARG A 39 -15.38 8.23 -6.46
N LYS A 40 -14.54 7.65 -7.31
CA LYS A 40 -13.54 8.42 -8.05
C LYS A 40 -14.22 9.22 -9.16
N GLU A 41 -13.86 10.49 -9.28
CA GLU A 41 -14.21 11.33 -10.43
C GLU A 41 -13.11 11.30 -11.50
N SER A 42 -11.90 10.86 -11.13
CA SER A 42 -10.72 10.79 -12.00
C SER A 42 -9.81 9.61 -11.63
N ASP A 43 -9.09 9.06 -12.62
CA ASP A 43 -8.06 8.03 -12.41
C ASP A 43 -6.86 8.55 -11.61
N TYR A 44 -6.74 9.87 -11.46
CA TYR A 44 -5.69 10.52 -10.68
C TYR A 44 -6.12 10.82 -9.23
N GLU A 45 -7.32 10.41 -8.84
CA GLU A 45 -7.70 10.40 -7.43
C GLU A 45 -7.26 9.09 -6.77
N ILE A 46 -6.63 9.20 -5.59
CA ILE A 46 -6.33 8.03 -4.77
C ILE A 46 -7.62 7.36 -4.31
N ASP A 47 -7.61 6.04 -4.22
CA ASP A 47 -8.68 5.32 -3.54
C ASP A 47 -8.74 5.75 -2.07
N GLN A 48 -9.94 6.06 -1.59
CA GLN A 48 -10.20 6.23 -0.17
C GLN A 48 -11.23 5.18 0.23
N SER A 49 -11.14 4.71 1.47
CA SER A 49 -12.07 3.71 1.98
C SER A 49 -12.35 3.83 3.46
N ILE A 50 -13.55 3.41 3.84
CA ILE A 50 -13.99 3.22 5.23
C ILE A 50 -14.13 1.72 5.43
N TRP A 51 -13.44 1.19 6.43
CA TRP A 51 -13.48 -0.22 6.79
C TRP A 51 -14.06 -0.37 8.17
N ILE A 52 -15.09 -1.20 8.28
CA ILE A 52 -15.53 -1.76 9.56
C ILE A 52 -15.01 -3.20 9.59
N ILE A 53 -14.12 -3.50 10.52
CA ILE A 53 -13.45 -4.80 10.58
C ILE A 53 -13.85 -5.47 11.88
N ILE A 54 -14.39 -6.68 11.79
CA ILE A 54 -14.82 -7.48 12.95
C ILE A 54 -13.98 -8.75 13.02
N PHE A 55 -13.47 -9.04 14.22
CA PHE A 55 -12.66 -10.21 14.54
C PHE A 55 -13.40 -11.12 15.51
N ASP A 56 -13.33 -12.43 15.32
CA ASP A 56 -13.72 -13.38 16.37
C ASP A 56 -12.71 -13.29 17.53
N HIS A 57 -13.20 -13.03 18.75
CA HIS A 57 -12.34 -12.92 19.93
C HIS A 57 -12.04 -14.30 20.52
N TYR A 58 -10.78 -14.55 20.90
CA TYR A 58 -10.28 -15.88 21.28
C TYR A 58 -10.98 -16.49 22.51
N MET A 59 -11.49 -15.66 23.41
CA MET A 59 -12.09 -16.08 24.70
C MET A 59 -13.62 -16.04 24.72
N GLU A 60 -14.29 -15.79 23.58
CA GLU A 60 -15.72 -15.43 23.37
C GLU A 60 -15.95 -13.92 23.08
N GLY A 61 -16.95 -13.62 22.25
CA GLY A 61 -17.28 -12.28 21.77
C GLY A 61 -16.55 -11.91 20.48
N TRP A 62 -16.46 -10.61 20.22
CA TRP A 62 -15.83 -10.06 19.01
C TRP A 62 -15.10 -8.76 19.32
N ASP A 63 -14.11 -8.47 18.50
CA ASP A 63 -13.50 -7.15 18.45
C ASP A 63 -13.90 -6.43 17.16
N ILE A 64 -13.98 -5.11 17.21
CA ILE A 64 -14.31 -4.26 16.07
C ILE A 64 -13.38 -3.06 15.99
N ARG A 65 -13.03 -2.67 14.76
CA ARG A 65 -12.37 -1.39 14.49
C ARG A 65 -12.97 -0.66 13.29
N LEU A 66 -12.83 0.66 13.33
CA LEU A 66 -13.09 1.57 12.21
C LEU A 66 -11.74 2.05 11.66
N THR A 67 -11.46 1.77 10.38
CA THR A 67 -10.27 2.26 9.69
C THR A 67 -10.68 3.17 8.54
N LEU A 68 -10.08 4.36 8.47
CA LEU A 68 -10.18 5.28 7.33
C LEU A 68 -8.86 5.21 6.57
N ASP A 69 -8.90 4.70 5.35
CA ASP A 69 -7.72 4.43 4.55
C ASP A 69 -7.69 5.34 3.31
N SER A 70 -6.54 5.97 3.08
CA SER A 70 -6.24 6.86 1.95
C SER A 70 -4.72 7.04 1.86
N LYS A 71 -4.16 8.27 1.76
CA LYS A 71 -2.69 8.48 1.79
C LYS A 71 -2.07 7.99 3.11
N LYS A 72 -2.80 8.12 4.21
CA LYS A 72 -2.46 7.60 5.53
C LYS A 72 -3.61 6.78 6.08
N ARG A 73 -3.27 5.77 6.86
CA ARG A 73 -4.22 4.96 7.61
C ARG A 73 -4.56 5.66 8.93
N VAL A 74 -5.85 5.82 9.21
CA VAL A 74 -6.36 6.43 10.46
C VAL A 74 -7.28 5.42 11.14
N GLU A 75 -6.95 5.07 12.39
CA GLU A 75 -7.79 4.19 13.20
C GLU A 75 -8.75 5.02 14.05
N GLY A 76 -10.04 4.94 13.74
CA GLY A 76 -11.09 5.72 14.40
C GLY A 76 -11.24 5.39 15.88
N CYS A 77 -11.05 4.13 16.28
CA CYS A 77 -11.13 3.71 17.68
C CYS A 77 -10.14 4.43 18.60
N ASN A 78 -9.00 4.91 18.07
CA ASN A 78 -8.02 5.70 18.83
C ASN A 78 -8.43 7.16 19.03
N LEU A 79 -9.41 7.63 18.27
CA LEU A 79 -9.83 9.04 18.22
C LEU A 79 -11.16 9.28 18.92
N ILE A 80 -11.93 8.22 19.16
CA ILE A 80 -13.26 8.29 19.77
C ILE A 80 -13.14 7.95 21.26
N LYS A 81 -13.65 8.84 22.12
CA LYS A 81 -13.82 8.53 23.55
C LYS A 81 -14.93 7.51 23.71
N SER A 82 -14.60 6.36 24.29
CA SER A 82 -15.50 5.21 24.36
C SER A 82 -15.56 4.61 25.75
N LYS A 83 -16.71 4.03 26.10
CA LYS A 83 -16.90 3.21 27.31
C LYS A 83 -16.55 1.73 27.09
N PHE A 84 -16.38 1.31 25.84
CA PHE A 84 -16.11 -0.07 25.48
C PHE A 84 -14.68 -0.46 25.88
N LYS A 85 -14.52 -1.72 26.27
CA LYS A 85 -13.22 -2.27 26.64
C LYS A 85 -12.34 -2.35 25.39
N GLU A 86 -11.04 -2.10 25.57
CA GLU A 86 -10.02 -2.38 24.56
C GLU A 86 -10.05 -3.86 24.15
N GLY A 87 -9.97 -4.12 22.84
CA GLY A 87 -9.92 -5.45 22.26
C GLY A 87 -8.51 -6.07 22.32
N PHE A 88 -8.22 -6.99 21.41
CA PHE A 88 -6.91 -7.66 21.33
C PHE A 88 -5.75 -6.71 20.97
N SER A 89 -6.06 -5.57 20.36
CA SER A 89 -5.12 -4.50 20.02
C SER A 89 -5.70 -3.14 20.41
N GLY A 90 -4.83 -2.17 20.67
CA GLY A 90 -5.25 -0.85 21.17
C GLY A 90 -6.07 0.00 20.20
N ASP A 91 -6.17 -0.42 18.95
CA ASP A 91 -7.02 0.17 17.91
C ASP A 91 -8.36 -0.59 17.73
N CYS A 92 -8.69 -1.55 18.59
CA CYS A 92 -9.92 -2.32 18.55
C CYS A 92 -10.73 -2.18 19.84
N TRP A 93 -12.05 -2.36 19.74
CA TRP A 93 -12.95 -2.45 20.89
C TRP A 93 -13.66 -3.78 20.95
N TYR A 94 -13.82 -4.30 22.16
CA TYR A 94 -14.54 -5.54 22.44
C TYR A 94 -16.05 -5.31 22.52
N PHE A 95 -16.83 -6.24 21.97
CA PHE A 95 -18.28 -6.33 22.15
C PHE A 95 -18.75 -7.79 22.23
N LYS A 96 -19.81 -8.03 23.02
CA LYS A 96 -20.31 -9.39 23.29
C LYS A 96 -21.59 -9.75 22.55
N ASP A 97 -22.36 -8.76 22.07
CA ASP A 97 -23.68 -8.98 21.48
C ASP A 97 -24.06 -7.94 20.40
N GLU A 98 -25.20 -8.15 19.75
CA GLU A 98 -25.69 -7.25 18.68
C GLU A 98 -26.06 -5.86 19.19
N GLU A 99 -26.46 -5.69 20.45
CA GLU A 99 -26.83 -4.38 21.00
C GLU A 99 -25.58 -3.54 21.26
N GLU A 100 -24.52 -4.12 21.83
CA GLU A 100 -23.23 -3.47 21.97
C GLU A 100 -22.63 -3.12 20.60
N LEU A 101 -22.73 -4.02 19.61
CA LEU A 101 -22.33 -3.71 18.23
C LEU A 101 -23.08 -2.48 17.70
N LYS A 102 -24.40 -2.42 17.90
CA LYS A 102 -25.22 -1.30 17.44
C LYS A 102 -24.79 0.03 18.08
N GLU A 103 -24.52 0.04 19.38
CA GLU A 103 -24.00 1.20 20.09
C GLU A 103 -22.64 1.66 19.53
N ILE A 104 -21.72 0.72 19.26
CA ILE A 104 -20.42 1.04 18.65
C ILE A 104 -20.60 1.64 17.25
N LEU A 105 -21.49 1.07 16.42
CA LEU A 105 -21.73 1.59 15.08
C LEU A 105 -22.28 3.02 15.10
N TYR A 106 -23.10 3.38 16.09
CA TYR A 106 -23.55 4.78 16.24
C TYR A 106 -22.41 5.71 16.70
N LEU A 107 -21.46 5.25 17.52
CA LEU A 107 -20.26 6.02 17.84
C LEU A 107 -19.42 6.27 16.59
N PHE A 108 -19.23 5.24 15.75
CA PHE A 108 -18.53 5.37 14.46
C PHE A 108 -19.27 6.31 13.51
N GLN A 109 -20.59 6.20 13.42
CA GLN A 109 -21.41 7.10 12.61
C GLN A 109 -21.19 8.56 13.01
N ASN A 110 -21.36 8.89 14.29
CA ASN A 110 -21.19 10.26 14.78
C ASN A 110 -19.77 10.79 14.51
N PHE A 111 -18.75 9.95 14.74
CA PHE A 111 -17.38 10.32 14.44
C PHE A 111 -17.16 10.63 12.95
N LEU A 112 -17.73 9.82 12.04
CA LEU A 112 -17.67 10.05 10.60
C LEU A 112 -18.42 11.32 10.18
N GLU A 113 -19.60 11.58 10.76
CA GLU A 113 -20.38 12.80 10.49
C GLU A 113 -19.62 14.06 10.91
N GLU A 114 -18.93 14.02 12.06
CA GLU A 114 -18.19 15.17 12.59
C GLU A 114 -16.81 15.38 11.92
N ASN A 115 -16.10 14.29 11.59
CA ASN A 115 -14.68 14.35 11.25
C ASN A 115 -14.34 13.82 9.85
N GLY A 116 -15.23 13.02 9.23
CA GLY A 116 -14.95 12.27 8.02
C GLY A 116 -14.48 13.15 6.86
N GLN A 117 -15.22 14.23 6.57
CA GLN A 117 -14.90 15.15 5.48
C GLN A 117 -13.49 15.75 5.63
N LYS A 118 -13.15 16.22 6.83
CA LYS A 118 -11.85 16.81 7.12
C LYS A 118 -10.73 15.78 7.02
N ILE A 119 -10.92 14.58 7.60
CA ILE A 119 -9.92 13.50 7.55
C ILE A 119 -9.64 13.12 6.09
N PHE A 120 -10.67 12.91 5.28
CA PHE A 120 -10.48 12.52 3.88
C PHE A 120 -9.90 13.65 3.04
N HIS A 121 -10.26 14.91 3.30
CA HIS A 121 -9.68 16.07 2.62
C HIS A 121 -8.19 16.26 2.96
N ASP A 122 -7.84 16.30 4.25
CA ASP A 122 -6.46 16.48 4.73
C ASP A 122 -5.53 15.33 4.31
N ASN A 123 -6.10 14.19 3.97
CA ASN A 123 -5.40 12.96 3.62
C ASN A 123 -5.53 12.60 2.12
N LYS A 124 -5.95 13.55 1.27
CA LYS A 124 -5.82 13.43 -0.19
C LYS A 124 -4.35 13.55 -0.61
N LEU A 125 -4.01 12.90 -1.72
CA LEU A 125 -2.80 13.24 -2.49
C LEU A 125 -3.21 14.23 -3.58
N PRO A 126 -2.44 15.31 -3.83
CA PRO A 126 -2.70 16.18 -4.97
C PRO A 126 -2.73 15.38 -6.28
N GLU A 127 -3.71 15.65 -7.15
CA GLU A 127 -3.84 14.93 -8.44
C GLU A 127 -2.57 15.01 -9.28
N ASP A 128 -1.88 16.15 -9.26
CA ASP A 128 -0.62 16.35 -9.97
C ASP A 128 0.49 15.39 -9.49
N GLU A 129 0.53 15.09 -8.18
CA GLU A 129 1.47 14.12 -7.61
C GLU A 129 1.11 12.68 -8.02
N VAL A 130 -0.18 12.34 -8.07
CA VAL A 130 -0.65 11.04 -8.56
C VAL A 130 -0.32 10.88 -10.05
N ARG A 131 -0.60 11.90 -10.85
CA ARG A 131 -0.30 11.93 -12.28
C ARG A 131 1.19 11.78 -12.55
N GLU A 132 2.05 12.54 -11.88
CA GLU A 132 3.51 12.40 -12.02
C GLU A 132 3.98 10.99 -11.67
N THR A 133 3.41 10.38 -10.62
CA THR A 133 3.72 9.00 -10.23
C THR A 133 3.32 8.01 -11.32
N ASN A 134 2.09 8.12 -11.83
CA ASN A 134 1.58 7.27 -12.90
C ASN A 134 2.40 7.41 -14.19
N GLU A 135 2.75 8.63 -14.58
CA GLU A 135 3.60 8.93 -15.74
C GLU A 135 4.99 8.30 -15.60
N ARG A 136 5.58 8.32 -14.40
CA ARG A 136 6.89 7.69 -14.15
C ARG A 136 6.83 6.17 -14.20
N HIS A 137 5.78 5.56 -13.65
CA HIS A 137 5.56 4.12 -13.84
C HIS A 137 5.34 3.77 -15.31
N TRP A 138 4.56 4.57 -16.05
CA TRP A 138 4.33 4.35 -17.47
C TRP A 138 5.64 4.44 -18.27
N ARG A 139 6.44 5.47 -18.01
CA ARG A 139 7.76 5.64 -18.62
C ARG A 139 8.70 4.48 -18.28
N LEU A 140 8.72 4.03 -17.01
CA LEU A 140 9.49 2.85 -16.64
C LEU A 140 9.06 1.63 -17.47
N TYR A 141 7.76 1.38 -17.61
CA TYR A 141 7.26 0.25 -18.37
C TYR A 141 7.65 0.31 -19.85
N GLN A 142 7.51 1.48 -20.49
CA GLN A 142 7.82 1.66 -21.91
C GLN A 142 9.33 1.71 -22.21
N GLU A 143 10.13 2.26 -21.30
CA GLU A 143 11.54 2.60 -21.55
C GLU A 143 12.52 1.78 -20.70
N HIS A 144 12.09 0.73 -19.98
CA HIS A 144 12.93 0.00 -19.02
C HIS A 144 14.26 -0.46 -19.62
N GLU A 145 14.30 -0.94 -20.88
CA GLU A 145 15.53 -1.36 -21.54
C GLU A 145 16.49 -0.17 -21.75
N THR A 146 16.02 0.90 -22.38
CA THR A 146 16.80 2.12 -22.63
C THR A 146 17.28 2.77 -21.33
N LEU A 147 16.41 2.84 -20.32
CA LEU A 147 16.74 3.35 -18.98
C LEU A 147 17.83 2.50 -18.33
N ASN A 148 17.68 1.17 -18.36
CA ASN A 148 18.65 0.22 -17.82
C ASN A 148 20.02 0.42 -18.48
N GLU A 149 20.09 0.40 -19.82
CA GLU A 149 21.34 0.60 -20.57
C GLU A 149 22.00 1.95 -20.27
N THR A 150 21.20 3.03 -20.29
CA THR A 150 21.69 4.40 -20.06
C THR A 150 22.30 4.53 -18.67
N TYR A 151 21.59 4.07 -17.64
CA TYR A 151 22.05 4.22 -16.26
C TYR A 151 23.17 3.25 -15.89
N ARG A 152 23.22 2.05 -16.49
CA ARG A 152 24.37 1.16 -16.33
C ARG A 152 25.64 1.80 -16.84
N LYS A 153 25.60 2.37 -18.05
CA LYS A 153 26.74 3.08 -18.64
C LYS A 153 27.14 4.32 -17.84
N LEU A 154 26.16 5.07 -17.33
CA LEU A 154 26.42 6.28 -16.54
C LEU A 154 27.17 5.98 -15.23
N TYR A 155 26.91 4.82 -14.62
CA TYR A 155 27.41 4.48 -13.28
C TYR A 155 28.42 3.33 -13.25
N GLY A 156 28.88 2.86 -14.41
CA GLY A 156 29.85 1.77 -14.52
C GLY A 156 29.32 0.42 -14.03
N MET A 157 28.05 0.12 -14.36
CA MET A 157 27.35 -1.12 -13.99
C MET A 157 27.03 -1.96 -15.24
N GLU A 158 27.96 -2.08 -16.18
CA GLU A 158 27.73 -2.77 -17.46
C GLU A 158 27.65 -4.30 -17.32
N ASP A 159 28.16 -4.90 -16.24
CA ASP A 159 27.98 -6.33 -15.99
C ASP A 159 26.50 -6.64 -15.80
N THR A 160 25.96 -7.43 -16.72
CA THR A 160 24.55 -7.76 -16.77
C THR A 160 24.20 -8.93 -15.84
N LYS A 161 25.17 -9.68 -15.31
CA LYS A 161 24.90 -10.77 -14.37
C LYS A 161 24.36 -10.24 -13.04
N PHE A 162 23.45 -11.00 -12.45
CA PHE A 162 23.01 -10.73 -11.08
C PHE A 162 24.17 -10.86 -10.09
N THR A 163 24.40 -9.82 -9.29
CA THR A 163 25.31 -9.88 -8.14
C THR A 163 24.80 -9.03 -6.98
N ALA A 164 25.04 -9.48 -5.75
CA ALA A 164 24.77 -8.67 -4.56
C ALA A 164 25.58 -7.35 -4.55
N LYS A 165 26.75 -7.33 -5.20
CA LYS A 165 27.58 -6.14 -5.38
C LYS A 165 26.88 -5.06 -6.22
N LEU A 166 26.17 -5.45 -7.27
CA LEU A 166 25.40 -4.52 -8.08
C LEU A 166 24.24 -3.91 -7.26
N ILE A 167 23.52 -4.74 -6.49
CA ILE A 167 22.48 -4.23 -5.57
C ILE A 167 23.07 -3.28 -4.51
N ARG A 168 24.26 -3.60 -3.98
CA ARG A 168 24.99 -2.69 -3.09
C ARG A 168 25.35 -1.37 -3.78
N ARG A 169 25.77 -1.40 -5.05
CA ARG A 169 26.07 -0.19 -5.82
C ARG A 169 24.84 0.70 -6.03
N ILE A 170 23.67 0.11 -6.31
CA ILE A 170 22.39 0.85 -6.34
C ILE A 170 22.17 1.54 -4.98
N SER A 171 22.31 0.80 -3.89
CA SER A 171 22.17 1.33 -2.52
C SER A 171 23.12 2.51 -2.26
N ASP A 172 24.41 2.38 -2.59
CA ASP A 172 25.39 3.45 -2.37
C ASP A 172 25.02 4.74 -3.12
N LEU A 173 24.60 4.64 -4.40
CA LEU A 173 24.17 5.80 -5.20
C LEU A 173 22.93 6.49 -4.63
N LEU A 174 21.97 5.73 -4.09
CA LEU A 174 20.80 6.28 -3.44
C LEU A 174 21.16 6.95 -2.11
N MET A 175 22.11 6.37 -1.36
CA MET A 175 22.57 6.91 -0.08
C MET A 175 23.40 8.19 -0.25
N GLU A 176 24.15 8.33 -1.34
CA GLU A 176 24.82 9.59 -1.72
C GLU A 176 23.83 10.76 -1.90
N LYS A 177 22.56 10.46 -2.19
CA LYS A 177 21.49 11.44 -2.42
C LYS A 177 20.39 11.41 -1.37
N LYS A 178 20.61 10.80 -0.20
CA LYS A 178 19.57 10.61 0.84
C LYS A 178 18.93 11.89 1.37
N ASP A 179 19.64 13.02 1.29
CA ASP A 179 19.20 14.33 1.80
C ASP A 179 18.79 15.31 0.70
N ALA A 180 18.87 14.89 -0.57
CA ALA A 180 18.37 15.68 -1.67
C ALA A 180 16.84 15.76 -1.66
N ASN A 181 16.27 16.76 -2.32
CA ASN A 181 14.82 16.80 -2.51
C ASN A 181 14.41 15.83 -3.61
N TYR A 182 13.16 15.37 -3.56
CA TYR A 182 12.64 14.37 -4.50
C TYR A 182 12.80 14.79 -5.98
N GLY A 183 12.55 16.07 -6.29
CA GLY A 183 12.70 16.61 -7.64
C GLY A 183 14.11 16.43 -8.23
N ASP A 184 15.15 16.46 -7.39
CA ASP A 184 16.55 16.33 -7.81
C ASP A 184 16.97 14.87 -8.04
N VAL A 185 16.23 13.91 -7.47
CA VAL A 185 16.58 12.48 -7.50
C VAL A 185 15.62 11.63 -8.31
N LYS A 186 14.48 12.16 -8.76
CA LYS A 186 13.42 11.36 -9.41
C LYS A 186 13.88 10.60 -10.66
N GLU A 187 14.80 11.18 -11.44
CA GLU A 187 15.40 10.51 -12.61
C GLU A 187 16.40 9.41 -12.19
N LEU A 188 17.23 9.67 -11.17
CA LEU A 188 18.10 8.66 -10.58
C LEU A 188 17.28 7.47 -10.08
N LEU A 189 16.18 7.73 -9.36
CA LEU A 189 15.28 6.69 -8.83
C LEU A 189 14.67 5.86 -9.97
N LEU A 190 14.26 6.51 -11.07
CA LEU A 190 13.72 5.83 -12.24
C LEU A 190 14.76 4.93 -12.91
N GLY A 191 15.98 5.42 -13.11
CA GLY A 191 17.08 4.64 -13.68
C GLY A 191 17.51 3.47 -12.79
N MET A 192 17.62 3.68 -11.48
CA MET A 192 17.93 2.61 -10.52
C MET A 192 16.81 1.56 -10.47
N ALA A 193 15.54 1.97 -10.61
CA ALA A 193 14.42 1.04 -10.70
C ALA A 193 14.47 0.17 -11.97
N ALA A 194 14.89 0.71 -13.12
CA ALA A 194 15.08 -0.06 -14.34
C ALA A 194 16.16 -1.14 -14.18
N ILE A 195 17.30 -0.77 -13.58
CA ILE A 195 18.37 -1.73 -13.27
C ILE A 195 17.86 -2.78 -12.27
N TYR A 196 17.20 -2.36 -11.19
CA TYR A 196 16.67 -3.26 -10.17
C TYR A 196 15.70 -4.30 -10.75
N GLY A 197 14.75 -3.88 -11.59
CA GLY A 197 13.79 -4.78 -12.23
C GLY A 197 14.44 -5.75 -13.21
N ASP A 198 15.44 -5.31 -13.99
CA ASP A 198 16.24 -6.20 -14.84
C ASP A 198 16.96 -7.27 -14.00
N GLN A 199 17.50 -6.90 -12.83
CA GLN A 199 18.14 -7.84 -11.92
C GLN A 199 17.16 -8.85 -11.34
N LEU A 200 15.94 -8.45 -11.02
CA LEU A 200 14.88 -9.37 -10.56
C LEU A 200 14.60 -10.43 -11.62
N ILE A 201 14.38 -10.02 -12.87
CA ILE A 201 14.11 -10.94 -13.98
C ILE A 201 15.28 -11.90 -14.19
N ARG A 202 16.52 -11.40 -14.20
CA ARG A 202 17.70 -12.25 -14.38
C ARG A 202 17.91 -13.26 -13.26
N ARG A 203 17.57 -12.88 -12.03
CA ARG A 203 17.76 -13.74 -10.87
C ARG A 203 16.63 -14.74 -10.68
N ARG A 204 15.38 -14.30 -10.84
CA ARG A 204 14.19 -15.06 -10.46
C ARG A 204 13.32 -15.50 -11.64
N GLY A 205 13.66 -15.08 -12.86
CA GLY A 205 12.77 -15.20 -14.03
C GLY A 205 11.53 -14.31 -13.91
N GLY A 206 10.89 -13.97 -15.01
CA GLY A 206 9.74 -13.06 -14.99
C GLY A 206 9.71 -12.12 -16.18
N GLU A 207 8.74 -11.22 -16.16
CA GLU A 207 8.56 -10.20 -17.19
C GLU A 207 8.11 -8.88 -16.58
N TRP A 208 8.40 -7.80 -17.30
CA TRP A 208 7.82 -6.50 -17.04
C TRP A 208 6.35 -6.51 -17.46
N MET A 209 5.47 -5.95 -16.61
CA MET A 209 4.04 -5.90 -16.88
C MET A 209 3.48 -4.55 -16.44
N TRP A 210 2.54 -4.02 -17.23
CA TRP A 210 1.71 -2.89 -16.84
C TRP A 210 0.49 -3.36 -16.08
N LYS A 211 0.31 -2.87 -14.86
CA LYS A 211 -0.84 -3.20 -14.02
C LYS A 211 -1.83 -2.05 -14.05
N ASP A 212 -2.88 -2.20 -14.86
CA ASP A 212 -3.80 -1.10 -15.17
C ASP A 212 -4.62 -0.63 -13.95
N ASP A 213 -4.93 -1.54 -13.02
CA ASP A 213 -5.71 -1.26 -11.80
C ASP A 213 -5.04 -0.27 -10.85
N SER A 214 -3.70 -0.28 -10.83
CA SER A 214 -2.85 0.49 -9.91
C SER A 214 -1.96 1.45 -10.67
N LYS A 215 -2.14 1.54 -12.00
CA LYS A 215 -1.34 2.35 -12.94
C LYS A 215 0.16 2.23 -12.65
N SER A 216 0.61 0.99 -12.43
CA SER A 216 1.97 0.70 -11.98
C SER A 216 2.70 -0.25 -12.91
N CYS A 217 3.99 0.03 -13.09
CA CYS A 217 4.94 -0.90 -13.70
C CYS A 217 5.43 -1.90 -12.65
N ILE A 218 5.26 -3.19 -12.95
CA ILE A 218 5.66 -4.31 -12.09
C ILE A 218 6.61 -5.25 -12.82
N VAL A 219 7.35 -6.03 -12.04
CA VAL A 219 8.00 -7.28 -12.47
C VAL A 219 7.23 -8.44 -11.85
N LYS A 220 6.71 -9.33 -12.69
CA LYS A 220 5.92 -10.49 -12.29
C LYS A 220 6.69 -11.78 -12.62
N GLY A 221 6.79 -12.68 -11.64
CA GLY A 221 7.35 -14.02 -11.87
C GLY A 221 6.46 -14.89 -12.77
N MET A 222 7.03 -15.91 -13.40
CA MET A 222 6.32 -16.77 -14.37
C MET A 222 5.48 -17.90 -13.76
N GLU A 223 5.63 -18.21 -12.46
CA GLU A 223 4.99 -19.38 -11.82
C GLU A 223 3.73 -19.04 -11.00
N MET A 224 2.94 -20.08 -10.66
CA MET A 224 1.63 -19.96 -9.99
C MET A 224 1.67 -19.37 -8.56
N TYR A 225 2.86 -19.33 -7.94
CA TYR A 225 3.15 -18.62 -6.68
C TYR A 225 4.14 -17.46 -6.90
N SER A 226 4.04 -16.80 -8.05
CA SER A 226 4.97 -15.77 -8.49
C SER A 226 4.97 -14.54 -7.58
N TYR A 227 6.16 -13.97 -7.44
CA TYR A 227 6.35 -12.65 -6.87
C TYR A 227 5.80 -11.58 -7.84
N CYS A 228 5.34 -10.47 -7.27
CA CYS A 228 4.95 -9.28 -8.00
C CYS A 228 5.59 -8.09 -7.29
N ILE A 229 6.61 -7.50 -7.89
CA ILE A 229 7.37 -6.39 -7.30
C ILE A 229 7.17 -5.15 -8.15
N MET A 230 7.08 -3.98 -7.51
CA MET A 230 7.06 -2.67 -8.16
C MET A 230 8.47 -2.05 -8.01
N PRO A 231 9.35 -2.15 -9.02
CA PRO A 231 10.75 -1.72 -8.87
C PRO A 231 10.88 -0.26 -8.44
N LEU A 232 10.06 0.63 -9.01
CA LEU A 232 10.08 2.05 -8.67
C LEU A 232 9.74 2.28 -7.20
N TYR A 233 8.62 1.74 -6.71
CA TYR A 233 8.26 1.87 -5.28
C TYR A 233 9.30 1.26 -4.35
N THR A 234 9.94 0.16 -4.74
CA THR A 234 10.97 -0.48 -3.92
C THR A 234 12.19 0.43 -3.77
N VAL A 235 12.69 0.96 -4.89
CA VAL A 235 13.84 1.88 -4.92
C VAL A 235 13.51 3.21 -4.22
N GLU A 236 12.33 3.76 -4.46
CA GLU A 236 11.90 4.99 -3.78
C GLU A 236 11.71 4.80 -2.28
N GLY A 237 11.09 3.68 -1.88
CA GLY A 237 10.90 3.33 -0.48
C GLY A 237 12.24 3.19 0.24
N TYR A 238 13.23 2.57 -0.41
CA TYR A 238 14.59 2.50 0.11
C TYR A 238 15.20 3.90 0.33
N TRP A 239 15.16 4.77 -0.69
CA TRP A 239 15.69 6.13 -0.58
C TRP A 239 14.98 6.96 0.50
N LYS A 240 13.63 6.90 0.55
CA LYS A 240 12.80 7.60 1.55
C LYS A 240 13.12 7.19 3.00
N ARG A 241 13.61 5.96 3.23
CA ARG A 241 13.99 5.48 4.56
C ARG A 241 15.28 6.12 5.10
N LYS A 242 16.13 6.69 4.23
CA LYS A 242 17.40 7.34 4.59
C LYS A 242 18.32 6.48 5.47
N LYS A 243 18.22 5.16 5.37
CA LYS A 243 18.96 4.18 6.17
C LYS A 243 19.80 3.31 5.22
N ASP A 244 21.10 3.22 5.48
CA ASP A 244 21.98 2.29 4.76
C ASP A 244 21.68 0.85 5.20
N ASP A 245 20.70 0.25 4.51
CA ASP A 245 20.23 -1.10 4.78
C ASP A 245 20.00 -1.84 3.46
N TYR A 246 21.06 -2.02 2.67
CA TYR A 246 20.96 -2.63 1.34
C TYR A 246 20.36 -4.05 1.34
N LEU A 247 20.29 -4.69 2.51
CA LEU A 247 19.59 -5.96 2.70
C LEU A 247 18.10 -5.84 2.41
N TYR A 248 17.49 -4.66 2.59
CA TYR A 248 16.11 -4.39 2.17
C TYR A 248 15.92 -4.57 0.66
N LEU A 249 16.85 -4.05 -0.15
CA LEU A 249 16.83 -4.26 -1.61
C LEU A 249 17.15 -5.71 -1.99
N LEU A 250 17.89 -6.45 -1.17
CA LEU A 250 18.17 -7.86 -1.43
C LEU A 250 17.02 -8.79 -1.06
N ASP A 251 16.05 -8.35 -0.27
CA ASP A 251 15.00 -9.23 0.27
C ASP A 251 14.14 -9.84 -0.83
N ASP A 252 13.85 -9.06 -1.87
CA ASP A 252 13.11 -9.51 -3.05
C ASP A 252 13.86 -10.58 -3.87
N PHE A 253 15.12 -10.88 -3.58
CA PHE A 253 15.91 -11.89 -4.28
C PHE A 253 16.07 -13.21 -3.51
N ARG A 254 15.67 -13.25 -2.23
CA ARG A 254 15.98 -14.36 -1.29
C ARG A 254 15.01 -15.54 -1.31
N ASN A 255 13.78 -15.33 -1.80
CA ASN A 255 12.67 -16.27 -1.58
C ASN A 255 12.40 -17.22 -2.77
N TYR A 256 13.42 -17.71 -3.48
CA TYR A 256 13.26 -18.85 -4.41
C TYR A 256 13.85 -20.12 -3.80
N PRO A 257 13.10 -21.25 -3.82
CA PRO A 257 13.43 -22.47 -3.08
C PRO A 257 14.74 -23.15 -3.50
N THR A 258 15.45 -22.64 -4.51
CA THR A 258 16.66 -23.28 -5.04
C THR A 258 17.98 -22.69 -4.57
N GLU A 259 18.06 -21.52 -3.90
CA GLU A 259 19.39 -20.94 -3.64
C GLU A 259 19.58 -20.16 -2.32
N THR A 260 20.45 -20.70 -1.47
CA THR A 260 21.28 -20.00 -0.49
C THR A 260 22.10 -18.90 -1.17
N VAL A 261 21.98 -17.67 -0.67
CA VAL A 261 22.78 -16.51 -1.08
C VAL A 261 24.25 -16.76 -0.69
N ILE A 262 25.17 -16.77 -1.66
CA ILE A 262 26.63 -16.71 -1.45
C ILE A 262 27.07 -15.25 -1.37
#